data_AF-X1VGG9-F1
#
_entry.id   AF-X1VGG9-F1
#
_cell.length_a   1.000
_cell.length_b   1.000
_cell.length_c   1.000
_cell.angle_alpha   90.00
_cell.angle_beta   90.00
_cell.angle_gamma   90.00
#
_symmetry.space_group_name_H-M   'P 1'
#
loop_
_entity.id
_entity.type
_entity.pdbx_description
1 polymer ?
#
loop_
_entity_poly.entity_id
_entity_poly.type
_entity_poly.pdbx_seq_one_letter_code
_entity_poly.pdbx_strand_id
1 'polypeptide(L)'
;LPVAHAEGKFVVKDAETLKKIQKHIIFQYVDNNGNDAKYPFNPNGSVLNIAGITDRTGRILGLMPHPERHISYLQHPYHTRKQLDEVGDGLYIFKNAVEYFKI
;
A
#
# COMPACT_ATOMS: atom_id res chain seq x y z
N LEU A 1 3.17 -4.99 -4.67
CA LEU A 1 1.71 -4.85 -4.80
C LEU A 1 1.33 -4.14 -6.11
N PRO A 2 0.23 -4.54 -6.77
CA PRO A 2 -0.28 -3.88 -7.98
C PRO A 2 -0.73 -2.45 -7.74
N VAL A 3 -0.46 -1.57 -8.71
CA VAL A 3 -0.81 -0.15 -8.73
C VAL A 3 -1.45 0.13 -10.09
N ALA A 4 -2.66 0.68 -10.12
CA ALA A 4 -3.42 0.92 -11.35
C ALA A 4 -4.41 2.08 -11.19
N HIS A 5 -3.93 3.32 -11.24
CA HIS A 5 -4.75 4.51 -11.05
C HIS A 5 -4.16 5.73 -11.77
N ALA A 6 -5.03 6.62 -12.28
CA ALA A 6 -4.64 7.88 -12.91
C ALA A 6 -4.66 9.08 -11.93
N GLU A 7 -5.49 9.00 -10.89
CA GLU A 7 -5.70 10.07 -9.90
C GLU A 7 -5.25 9.65 -8.49
N GLY A 8 -4.15 8.89 -8.41
CA GLY A 8 -3.68 8.28 -7.17
C GLY A 8 -2.86 9.19 -6.24
N LYS A 9 -2.58 10.43 -6.64
CA LYS A 9 -1.63 11.31 -5.95
C LYS A 9 -2.21 11.78 -4.61
N PHE A 10 -1.59 11.35 -3.52
CA PHE A 10 -1.89 11.86 -2.20
C PHE A 10 -1.38 13.29 -2.05
N VAL A 11 -2.30 14.22 -1.80
CA VAL A 11 -2.02 15.64 -1.60
C VAL A 11 -2.49 16.07 -0.22
N VAL A 12 -1.76 17.01 0.38
CA VAL A 12 -2.10 17.57 1.69
C VAL A 12 -2.18 19.08 1.57
N LYS A 13 -3.19 19.67 2.22
CA LYS A 13 -3.47 21.10 2.16
C LYS A 13 -2.29 21.95 2.67
N ASP A 14 -1.75 21.59 3.82
CA ASP A 14 -0.73 22.36 4.53
C ASP A 14 0.12 21.47 5.47
N ALA A 15 1.23 22.03 5.96
CA ALA A 15 2.16 21.34 6.84
C ALA A 15 1.54 20.96 8.20
N GLU A 16 0.56 21.73 8.68
CA GLU A 16 -0.14 21.42 9.94
C GLU A 16 -0.99 20.16 9.80
N THR A 17 -1.72 20.04 8.69
CA THR A 17 -2.49 18.85 8.33
C THR A 17 -1.56 17.65 8.17
N LEU A 18 -0.42 17.82 7.50
CA LEU A 18 0.58 16.76 7.34
C LEU A 18 1.08 16.26 8.70
N LYS A 19 1.42 17.17 9.62
CA LYS A 19 1.86 16.83 10.98
C LYS A 19 0.79 16.06 11.76
N LYS A 20 -0.50 16.39 11.59
CA LYS A 20 -1.62 15.69 12.24
C LYS A 20 -1.78 14.26 11.73
N ILE A 21 -1.60 14.03 10.43
CA ILE A 21 -1.79 12.71 9.81
C ILE A 21 -0.54 11.83 9.83
N GLN A 22 0.64 12.38 10.15
CA GLN A 22 1.92 11.66 10.06
C GLN A 22 1.92 10.32 10.83
N LYS A 23 1.33 10.29 12.03
CA LYS A 23 1.20 9.07 12.85
C LYS A 23 0.21 8.03 12.31
N HIS A 24 -0.55 8.39 11.27
CA HIS A 24 -1.57 7.55 10.64
C HIS A 24 -1.13 7.04 9.26
N ILE A 25 0.08 7.39 8.82
CA ILE A 25 0.69 6.85 7.60
C ILE A 25 1.16 5.42 7.90
N ILE A 26 0.73 4.46 7.08
CA ILE A 26 1.00 3.03 7.31
C ILE A 26 1.61 2.34 6.09
N PHE A 27 1.48 2.95 4.91
CA PHE A 27 2.16 2.48 3.69
C PHE A 27 2.82 3.64 2.97
N GLN A 28 4.06 3.42 2.56
CA GLN A 28 4.83 4.34 1.73
C GLN A 28 5.44 3.58 0.55
N TYR A 29 5.54 4.25 -0.59
CA TYR A 29 6.37 3.77 -1.70
C TYR A 29 7.85 3.92 -1.33
N VAL A 30 8.63 2.90 -1.69
CA VAL A 30 10.08 2.84 -1.47
C VAL A 30 10.77 2.33 -2.73
N ASP A 31 12.05 2.62 -2.89
CA ASP A 31 12.86 1.98 -3.94
C ASP A 31 13.14 0.50 -3.61
N ASN A 32 13.86 -0.20 -4.50
CA ASN A 32 14.21 -1.61 -4.31
C ASN A 32 15.04 -1.89 -3.04
N ASN A 33 15.67 -0.87 -2.46
CA ASN A 33 16.50 -0.97 -1.26
C ASN A 33 15.77 -0.46 -0.01
N GLY A 34 14.50 -0.06 -0.11
CA GLY A 34 13.72 0.49 1.00
C GLY A 34 13.94 1.99 1.27
N ASN A 35 14.65 2.70 0.38
CA ASN A 35 14.90 4.14 0.54
C ASN A 35 13.76 4.98 -0.06
N ASP A 36 13.91 6.32 0.07
CA ASP A 36 13.02 7.30 -0.52
C ASP A 36 12.74 7.02 -2.01
N ALA A 37 11.46 7.02 -2.37
CA ALA A 37 11.00 6.68 -3.71
C ALA A 37 10.82 7.93 -4.58
N LYS A 38 11.36 7.85 -5.80
CA LYS A 38 10.99 8.75 -6.90
C LYS A 38 10.31 7.95 -8.00
N TYR A 39 9.82 8.61 -9.04
CA TYR A 39 9.31 7.90 -10.22
C TYR A 39 10.39 6.94 -10.77
N PRO A 40 10.07 5.67 -11.09
CA PRO A 40 8.73 5.06 -11.11
C PRO A 40 8.28 4.39 -9.80
N PHE A 41 9.14 4.31 -8.77
CA PHE A 41 8.85 3.65 -7.49
C PHE A 41 7.72 4.33 -6.71
N ASN A 42 7.69 5.66 -6.68
CA ASN A 42 6.50 6.45 -6.35
C ASN A 42 5.80 6.81 -7.68
N PRO A 43 4.76 6.06 -8.09
CA PRO A 43 4.21 6.15 -9.44
C PRO A 43 3.35 7.39 -9.67
N ASN A 44 2.83 8.00 -8.59
CA ASN A 44 1.86 9.08 -8.66
C ASN A 44 2.35 10.39 -8.02
N GLY A 45 3.57 10.41 -7.49
CA GLY A 45 4.20 11.60 -6.90
C GLY A 45 3.54 12.04 -5.59
N SER A 46 2.97 11.10 -4.82
CA SER A 46 2.36 11.38 -3.52
C SER A 46 3.33 12.05 -2.56
N VAL A 47 2.82 13.00 -1.75
CA VAL A 47 3.58 13.65 -0.67
C VAL A 47 4.11 12.58 0.29
N LEU A 48 5.39 12.69 0.69
CA LEU A 48 6.10 11.70 1.53
C LEU A 48 5.97 10.24 1.04
N ASN A 49 5.76 10.04 -0.27
CA ASN A 49 5.53 8.73 -0.86
C ASN A 49 4.35 7.97 -0.25
N ILE A 50 3.37 8.67 0.34
CA ILE A 50 2.22 8.04 1.02
C ILE A 50 1.41 7.20 0.03
N ALA A 51 1.24 5.92 0.35
CA ALA A 51 0.43 4.97 -0.40
C ALA A 51 -0.85 4.58 0.36
N GLY A 52 -0.86 4.73 1.69
CA GLY A 52 -2.03 4.43 2.51
C GLY A 52 -1.94 4.99 3.93
N ILE A 53 -3.12 5.32 4.48
CA ILE A 53 -3.32 5.88 5.80
C ILE A 53 -4.43 5.12 6.55
N THR A 54 -4.49 5.29 7.86
CA THR A 54 -5.58 4.75 8.68
C THR A 54 -6.30 5.83 9.50
N ASP A 55 -7.47 5.51 10.04
CA ASP A 55 -8.13 6.36 11.02
C ASP A 55 -7.45 6.27 12.41
N ARG A 56 -8.01 6.98 13.39
CA ARG A 56 -7.43 6.99 14.75
C ARG A 56 -7.59 5.65 15.48
N THR A 57 -8.55 4.82 15.08
CA THR A 57 -8.79 3.52 15.69
C THR A 57 -8.00 2.39 15.05
N GLY A 58 -7.39 2.61 13.89
CA GLY A 58 -6.69 1.58 13.12
C GLY A 58 -7.62 0.63 12.37
N ARG A 59 -8.94 0.89 12.37
CA ARG A 59 -9.96 -0.03 11.82
C ARG A 59 -10.35 0.31 10.39
N ILE A 60 -10.15 1.56 9.97
CA ILE A 60 -10.41 2.02 8.62
C ILE A 60 -9.06 2.21 7.92
N LEU A 61 -8.88 1.52 6.79
CA LEU A 61 -7.69 1.58 5.95
C LEU A 61 -8.03 2.28 4.63
N GLY A 62 -7.39 3.41 4.35
CA GLY A 62 -7.37 4.02 3.02
C GLY A 62 -6.08 3.62 2.29
N LEU A 63 -6.18 2.98 1.14
CA LEU A 63 -5.03 2.42 0.41
C LEU A 63 -5.20 2.64 -1.09
N MET A 64 -4.12 3.07 -1.76
CA MET A 64 -4.08 3.25 -3.22
C MET A 64 -3.63 1.99 -3.99
N PRO A 65 -2.61 1.23 -3.53
CA PRO A 65 -2.35 -0.09 -4.10
C PRO A 65 -3.55 -1.04 -3.99
N HIS A 66 -3.60 -2.03 -4.88
CA HIS A 66 -4.68 -3.03 -4.96
C HIS A 66 -4.23 -4.38 -4.39
N PRO A 67 -4.26 -4.60 -3.07
CA PRO A 67 -3.85 -5.87 -2.46
C PRO A 67 -4.76 -7.04 -2.88
N GLU A 68 -6.02 -6.79 -3.17
CA GLU A 68 -6.97 -7.79 -3.66
C GLU A 68 -6.56 -8.37 -5.02
N ARG A 69 -5.78 -7.62 -5.80
CA ARG A 69 -5.24 -8.08 -7.10
C ARG A 69 -3.94 -8.86 -6.95
N HIS A 70 -3.51 -9.18 -5.72
CA HIS A 70 -2.33 -10.01 -5.47
C HIS A 70 -2.47 -10.81 -4.18
N ILE A 71 -3.54 -11.61 -4.09
CA ILE A 71 -3.78 -12.58 -3.01
C ILE A 71 -3.21 -13.97 -3.34
N SER A 72 -2.93 -14.24 -4.62
CA SER A 72 -2.37 -15.50 -5.11
C SER A 72 -1.28 -15.25 -6.14
N TYR A 73 -0.33 -16.17 -6.25
CA TYR A 73 0.75 -16.15 -7.23
C TYR A 73 0.26 -16.03 -8.68
N LEU A 74 -0.91 -16.60 -9.00
CA LEU A 74 -1.50 -16.55 -10.34
C LEU A 74 -1.79 -15.12 -10.82
N GLN A 75 -1.93 -14.17 -9.89
CA GLN A 75 -2.19 -12.77 -10.20
C GLN A 75 -0.88 -11.96 -10.38
N HIS A 76 0.28 -12.59 -10.19
CA HIS A 76 1.56 -11.93 -10.41
C HIS A 76 1.88 -11.84 -11.91
N PRO A 77 2.34 -10.70 -12.46
CA PRO A 77 2.61 -10.55 -13.90
C PRO A 77 3.61 -11.56 -14.48
N TYR A 78 4.46 -12.13 -13.64
CA TYR A 78 5.48 -13.12 -14.03
C TYR A 78 5.15 -14.53 -13.54
N HIS A 79 3.88 -14.86 -13.24
CA HIS A 79 3.49 -16.16 -12.67
C HIS A 79 3.87 -17.39 -13.53
N THR A 80 4.05 -17.22 -14.84
CA THR A 80 4.52 -18.29 -15.75
C THR A 80 6.04 -18.34 -15.91
N ARG A 81 6.77 -17.34 -15.42
CA ARG A 81 8.21 -17.14 -15.67
C ARG A 81 9.08 -17.18 -14.42
N LYS A 82 8.47 -17.14 -13.24
CA LYS A 82 9.15 -17.17 -11.95
C LYS A 82 8.53 -18.23 -11.06
N GLN A 83 9.37 -18.88 -10.27
CA GLN A 83 8.90 -19.60 -9.09
C GLN A 83 8.52 -18.56 -8.04
N LEU A 84 7.28 -18.62 -7.59
CA LEU A 84 6.69 -17.66 -6.65
C LEU A 84 6.02 -18.44 -5.53
N ASP A 85 5.93 -17.82 -4.36
CA ASP A 85 5.12 -18.35 -3.28
C ASP A 85 3.66 -18.37 -3.69
N GLU A 86 2.92 -19.42 -3.30
CA GLU A 86 1.52 -19.60 -3.68
C GLU A 86 0.64 -18.42 -3.22
N VAL A 87 0.99 -17.86 -2.06
CA VAL A 87 0.30 -16.74 -1.42
C VAL A 87 0.89 -15.41 -1.91
N GLY A 88 0.04 -14.54 -2.45
CA GLY A 88 0.44 -13.18 -2.78
C GLY A 88 0.42 -12.26 -1.55
N ASP A 89 1.26 -11.23 -1.56
CA ASP A 89 1.44 -10.29 -0.43
C ASP A 89 0.13 -9.66 0.07
N GLY A 90 -0.82 -9.42 -0.85
CA GLY A 90 -2.09 -8.79 -0.52
C GLY A 90 -2.96 -9.61 0.43
N LEU A 91 -2.80 -10.94 0.46
CA LEU A 91 -3.60 -11.82 1.30
C LEU A 91 -3.39 -11.53 2.80
N TYR A 92 -2.19 -11.09 3.20
CA TYR A 92 -1.88 -10.81 4.60
C TYR A 92 -2.77 -9.71 5.20
N ILE A 93 -3.16 -8.71 4.42
CA ILE A 93 -4.08 -7.65 4.87
C ILE A 93 -5.44 -8.27 5.26
N PHE A 94 -5.97 -9.16 4.43
CA PHE A 94 -7.25 -9.81 4.69
C PHE A 94 -7.18 -10.85 5.82
N LYS A 95 -6.07 -11.58 5.93
CA LYS A 95 -5.83 -12.50 7.06
C LYS A 95 -5.83 -11.74 8.39
N ASN A 96 -5.10 -10.62 8.46
CA ASN A 96 -5.07 -9.77 9.66
C ASN A 96 -6.45 -9.21 10.00
N ALA A 97 -7.23 -8.80 8.99
CA ALA A 97 -8.59 -8.33 9.21
C ALA A 97 -9.49 -9.42 9.81
N VAL A 98 -9.42 -10.65 9.29
CA VAL A 98 -10.19 -11.79 9.84
C VAL A 98 -9.72 -12.16 11.24
N GLU A 99 -8.40 -12.20 11.46
CA GLU A 99 -7.81 -12.54 12.75
C GLU A 99 -8.19 -11.54 13.85
N TYR A 100 -8.25 -10.25 13.54
CA TYR A 100 -8.68 -9.21 14.49
C TYR A 100 -10.08 -9.46 15.09
N PHE A 101 -10.97 -10.09 14.33
CA PHE A 101 -12.33 -10.41 14.79
C PHE A 101 -12.48 -11.83 15.34
N LYS A 102 -11.43 -12.65 15.30
CA LYS A 102 -11.45 -13.94 15.98
C LYS A 102 -11.35 -13.69 17.48
N ILE A 103 -12.37 -14.13 18.21
CA ILE A 103 -12.44 -14.14 19.67
C ILE A 103 -11.48 -15.20 20.22
#